data_AF-A0A9N9BVW0-F1
#
_entry.id   AF-A0A9N9BVW0-F1
#
_cell.length_a   1.000
_cell.length_b   1.000
_cell.length_c   1.000
_cell.angle_alpha   90.00
_cell.angle_beta   90.00
_cell.angle_gamma   90.00
#
_symmetry.space_group_name_H-M   'P 1'
#
loop_
_entity.id
_entity.type
_entity.pdbx_description
1 polymer ?
#
loop_
_entity_poly.entity_id
_entity_poly.type
_entity_poly.pdbx_seq_one_letter_code
_entity_poly.pdbx_strand_id
1 'polypeptide(L)'
;MAIIRIQMMITLLNQIQNPIPHYLVGALPVIITLGTTPHSGIKAKLQRLFLCLGCPFIGLLYFCNVSNNKTEMCTYWLKAECFYEDHKKKIQNDQEMLQNDFYEQQNDLEKQGGQGEYTSLARPMGFHTKIICPNAKQESILDLCVEEASLIDRFSSLISAFYIIFGIAGGITILFENPCSYDSSYQDWPFITTLFIWTLPVITFRSYYGRVVFRIPKREINMNLMSNSLENNHINEISETSVKVLNTENPNVPLSLISNENPIKVKPLDYSILYKKRRNVIITLLISTTLHWISVIIAYLTPPVAFLCRSRYLSIICTIWTVNSLIAAILHIKNTRINLKIWFRFCGIIIGILLIVFGLLTTYKSWWYAISPLCRGTCE
;
A
#
# COMPACT_ATOMS: atom_id res chain seq x y z
N MET A 1 43.29 -10.61 -6.44
CA MET A 1 41.82 -10.88 -6.40
C MET A 1 41.02 -9.73 -5.78
N ALA A 2 41.48 -9.09 -4.69
CA ALA A 2 40.79 -7.95 -4.07
C ALA A 2 40.78 -6.66 -4.93
N ILE A 3 41.87 -6.36 -5.64
CA ILE A 3 41.99 -5.16 -6.50
C ILE A 3 41.01 -5.21 -7.69
N ILE A 4 40.78 -6.39 -8.26
CA ILE A 4 39.80 -6.59 -9.34
C ILE A 4 38.37 -6.35 -8.84
N ARG A 5 38.07 -6.75 -7.59
CA ARG A 5 36.74 -6.51 -6.98
C ARG A 5 36.50 -5.03 -6.68
N ILE A 6 37.53 -4.30 -6.26
CA ILE A 6 37.46 -2.85 -6.00
C ILE A 6 37.28 -2.09 -7.32
N GLN A 7 38.01 -2.44 -8.37
CA GLN A 7 37.86 -1.81 -9.68
C GLN A 7 36.46 -2.05 -10.27
N MET A 8 35.89 -3.24 -10.09
CA MET A 8 34.54 -3.57 -10.54
C MET A 8 33.46 -2.80 -9.77
N MET A 9 33.63 -2.63 -8.45
CA MET A 9 32.77 -1.77 -7.61
C MET A 9 32.85 -0.30 -8.01
N ILE A 10 34.05 0.24 -8.27
CA ILE A 10 34.23 1.65 -8.67
C ILE A 10 33.64 1.90 -10.06
N THR A 11 33.78 0.95 -10.99
CA THR A 11 33.16 1.03 -12.32
C THR A 11 31.64 0.99 -12.22
N LEU A 12 31.10 0.13 -11.34
CA LEU A 12 29.67 0.05 -11.04
C LEU A 12 29.15 1.37 -10.43
N LEU A 13 29.89 1.96 -9.48
CA LEU A 13 29.52 3.24 -8.85
C LEU A 13 29.54 4.41 -9.84
N ASN A 14 30.58 4.51 -10.66
CA ASN A 14 30.70 5.58 -11.66
C ASN A 14 29.61 5.49 -12.75
N GLN A 15 29.14 4.28 -13.06
CA GLN A 15 28.02 4.07 -14.00
C GLN A 15 26.64 4.30 -13.38
N ILE A 16 26.49 4.09 -12.07
CA ILE A 16 25.29 4.52 -11.35
C ILE A 16 25.20 6.07 -11.35
N GLN A 17 26.34 6.76 -11.44
CA GLN A 17 26.45 8.21 -11.34
C GLN A 17 26.29 8.99 -12.67
N ASN A 18 26.27 8.37 -13.86
CA ASN A 18 26.23 9.11 -15.14
C ASN A 18 25.58 8.34 -16.33
N PRO A 19 24.66 8.97 -17.10
CA PRO A 19 23.60 9.85 -16.58
C PRO A 19 22.71 9.02 -15.65
N ILE A 20 22.12 9.64 -14.61
CA ILE A 20 21.21 8.94 -13.70
C ILE A 20 20.21 8.19 -14.58
N PRO A 21 20.15 6.85 -14.50
CA PRO A 21 19.35 6.12 -15.44
C PRO A 21 17.92 6.63 -15.31
N HIS A 22 17.32 7.05 -16.43
CA HIS A 22 16.01 7.71 -16.40
C HIS A 22 14.95 6.84 -15.70
N TYR A 23 15.17 5.52 -15.70
CA TYR A 23 14.38 4.56 -14.95
C TYR A 23 14.49 4.68 -13.42
N LEU A 24 15.65 5.07 -12.89
CA LEU A 24 15.86 5.30 -11.47
C LEU A 24 15.10 6.55 -11.03
N VAL A 25 15.19 7.64 -11.79
CA VAL A 25 14.47 8.90 -11.51
C VAL A 25 12.97 8.72 -11.65
N GLY A 26 12.51 7.96 -12.65
CA GLY A 26 11.09 7.71 -12.87
C GLY A 26 10.48 6.71 -11.90
N ALA A 27 11.16 5.62 -11.54
CA ALA A 27 10.57 4.56 -10.72
C ALA A 27 10.69 4.82 -9.21
N LEU A 28 11.80 5.41 -8.77
CA LEU A 28 12.10 5.56 -7.34
C LEU A 28 11.06 6.38 -6.57
N PRO A 29 10.59 7.56 -7.06
CA PRO A 29 9.57 8.33 -6.35
C PRO A 29 8.25 7.58 -6.16
N VAL A 30 7.83 6.81 -7.16
CA VAL A 30 6.64 5.96 -7.09
C VAL A 30 6.81 4.82 -6.10
N ILE A 31 7.95 4.14 -6.12
CA ILE A 31 8.26 3.06 -5.16
C ILE A 31 8.25 3.61 -3.73
N ILE A 32 8.83 4.79 -3.51
CA ILE A 32 8.81 5.47 -2.22
C ILE A 32 7.37 5.82 -1.83
N THR A 33 6.58 6.37 -2.76
CA THR A 33 5.17 6.74 -2.54
C THR A 33 4.34 5.52 -2.11
N LEU A 34 4.51 4.37 -2.76
CA LEU A 34 3.87 3.11 -2.38
C LEU A 34 4.30 2.62 -0.99
N GLY A 35 5.57 2.83 -0.64
CA GLY A 35 6.15 2.49 0.65
C GLY A 35 5.80 3.46 1.79
N THR A 36 5.10 4.57 1.50
CA THR A 36 4.70 5.52 2.54
C THR A 36 3.77 4.85 3.55
N THR A 37 4.16 4.94 4.81
CA THR A 37 3.38 4.46 5.95
C THR A 37 3.54 5.45 7.10
N PRO A 38 2.47 5.68 7.88
CA PRO A 38 2.53 6.53 9.07
C PRO A 38 3.29 5.88 10.25
N HIS A 39 3.80 4.66 10.10
CA HIS A 39 4.68 4.07 11.11
C HIS A 39 6.05 4.76 11.12
N SER A 40 6.52 5.12 12.31
CA SER A 40 7.86 5.66 12.52
C SER A 40 8.93 4.60 12.28
N GLY A 41 10.04 5.00 11.65
CA GLY A 41 11.24 4.17 11.47
C GLY A 41 11.40 3.56 10.08
N ILE A 42 12.65 3.47 9.63
CA ILE A 42 13.02 2.99 8.30
C ILE A 42 12.59 1.54 8.07
N LYS A 43 12.67 0.69 9.10
CA LYS A 43 12.30 -0.73 9.02
C LYS A 43 10.82 -0.92 8.65
N ALA A 44 9.92 -0.15 9.26
CA ALA A 44 8.49 -0.24 8.97
C ALA A 44 8.18 0.24 7.54
N LYS A 45 8.83 1.33 7.12
CA LYS A 45 8.73 1.85 5.75
C LYS A 45 9.22 0.83 4.71
N LEU A 46 10.40 0.24 4.91
CA LEU A 46 10.92 -0.81 4.03
C LEU A 46 10.02 -2.05 4.00
N GLN A 47 9.50 -2.48 5.15
CA GLN A 47 8.56 -3.60 5.20
C GLN A 47 7.27 -3.32 4.42
N ARG A 48 6.74 -2.08 4.49
CA ARG A 48 5.59 -1.67 3.69
C ARG A 48 5.93 -1.59 2.20
N LEU A 49 7.08 -1.03 1.86
CA LEU A 49 7.57 -0.96 0.48
C LEU A 49 7.67 -2.34 -0.14
N PHE A 50 8.35 -3.30 0.49
CA PHE A 50 8.44 -4.67 -0.02
C PHE A 50 7.07 -5.37 -0.05
N LEU A 51 6.19 -5.09 0.90
CA LEU A 51 4.83 -5.62 0.86
C LEU A 51 4.06 -5.14 -0.38
N CYS A 52 4.14 -3.85 -0.69
CA CYS A 52 3.47 -3.25 -1.85
C CYS A 52 4.14 -3.66 -3.17
N LEU A 53 5.47 -3.76 -3.18
CA LEU A 53 6.22 -4.20 -4.35
C LEU A 53 5.99 -5.68 -4.66
N GLY A 54 5.75 -6.53 -3.64
CA GLY A 54 5.42 -7.94 -3.86
C GLY A 54 3.95 -8.17 -4.23
N CYS A 55 3.05 -7.24 -3.90
CA CYS A 55 1.63 -7.35 -4.16
C CYS A 55 1.04 -5.96 -4.51
N PRO A 56 0.95 -5.64 -5.82
CA PRO A 56 0.37 -4.38 -6.30
C PRO A 56 -1.04 -4.11 -5.77
N PHE A 57 -1.88 -5.14 -5.64
CA PHE A 57 -3.23 -5.01 -5.07
C PHE A 57 -3.22 -4.38 -3.68
N ILE A 58 -2.34 -4.81 -2.77
CA ILE A 58 -2.26 -4.24 -1.41
C ILE A 58 -1.80 -2.78 -1.45
N GLY A 59 -0.87 -2.46 -2.35
CA GLY A 59 -0.40 -1.09 -2.58
C GLY A 59 -1.54 -0.17 -3.04
N LEU A 60 -2.30 -0.61 -4.03
CA LEU A 60 -3.41 0.16 -4.61
C LEU A 60 -4.65 0.19 -3.71
N LEU A 61 -4.88 -0.84 -2.87
CA LEU A 61 -6.08 -0.96 -2.06
C LEU A 61 -6.29 0.29 -1.18
N TYR A 62 -5.21 0.82 -0.59
CA TYR A 62 -5.27 2.05 0.19
C TYR A 62 -5.74 3.24 -0.67
N PHE A 63 -5.00 3.56 -1.73
CA PHE A 63 -5.24 4.76 -2.53
C PHE A 63 -6.54 4.73 -3.34
N CYS A 64 -6.97 3.55 -3.82
CA CYS A 64 -8.14 3.43 -4.69
C CYS A 64 -9.47 3.23 -3.93
N ASN A 65 -9.43 2.79 -2.65
CA ASN A 65 -10.64 2.38 -1.92
C ASN A 65 -10.91 3.19 -0.65
N VAL A 66 -9.89 3.81 -0.08
CA VAL A 66 -10.05 4.72 1.04
C VAL A 66 -10.47 6.08 0.49
N SER A 67 -11.57 6.64 1.00
CA SER A 67 -11.98 7.98 0.56
C SER A 67 -10.97 9.02 1.02
N ASN A 68 -10.92 10.19 0.37
CA ASN A 68 -10.08 11.32 0.81
C ASN A 68 -10.58 11.99 2.11
N ASN A 69 -11.38 11.28 2.91
CA ASN A 69 -11.81 11.70 4.23
C ASN A 69 -10.72 11.35 5.26
N LYS A 70 -10.32 12.33 6.07
CA LYS A 70 -9.27 12.17 7.10
C LYS A 70 -9.55 10.97 8.02
N THR A 71 -10.81 10.81 8.44
CA THR A 71 -11.27 9.70 9.27
C THR A 71 -11.05 8.34 8.61
N GLU A 72 -11.45 8.16 7.35
CA GLU A 72 -11.23 6.90 6.61
C GLU A 72 -9.73 6.64 6.39
N MET A 73 -8.96 7.68 6.09
CA MET A 73 -7.51 7.57 5.88
C MET A 73 -6.78 7.05 7.11
N CYS A 74 -7.06 7.60 8.29
CA CYS A 74 -6.42 7.16 9.53
C CYS A 74 -6.89 5.77 9.97
N THR A 75 -8.19 5.50 9.89
CA THR A 75 -8.78 4.23 10.32
C THR A 75 -8.30 3.03 9.49
N TYR A 76 -7.86 3.23 8.24
CA TYR A 76 -7.24 2.17 7.45
C TYR A 76 -6.01 1.55 8.15
N TRP A 77 -5.28 2.35 8.93
CA TRP A 77 -4.07 1.91 9.62
C TRP A 77 -4.33 1.28 11.00
N LEU A 78 -5.56 1.36 11.51
CA LEU A 78 -5.94 0.79 12.80
C LEU A 78 -6.16 -0.73 12.72
N LYS A 79 -5.99 -1.42 13.85
CA LYS A 79 -6.29 -2.86 13.95
C LYS A 79 -7.80 -3.09 13.96
N ALA A 80 -8.22 -4.30 13.60
CA ALA A 80 -9.64 -4.67 13.62
C ALA A 80 -10.27 -4.54 15.02
N GLU A 81 -9.48 -4.75 16.07
CA GLU A 81 -9.87 -4.60 17.49
C GLU A 81 -10.27 -3.17 17.87
N CYS A 82 -9.89 -2.16 17.08
CA CYS A 82 -10.24 -0.77 17.33
C CYS A 82 -11.66 -0.42 16.83
N PHE A 83 -12.45 -1.41 16.41
CA PHE A 83 -13.79 -1.21 15.86
C PHE A 83 -14.79 -2.15 16.53
N TYR A 84 -16.01 -1.67 16.73
CA TYR A 84 -17.12 -2.48 17.22
C TYR A 84 -18.41 -2.13 16.50
N GLU A 85 -19.26 -3.14 16.29
CA GLU A 85 -20.59 -2.97 15.71
C GLU A 85 -21.63 -3.01 16.82
N ASP A 86 -22.50 -2.01 16.84
CA ASP A 86 -23.54 -1.91 17.86
C ASP A 86 -24.70 -2.82 17.46
N HIS A 87 -24.71 -4.06 17.95
CA HIS A 87 -25.70 -5.10 17.60
C HIS A 87 -27.15 -4.76 18.02
N LYS A 88 -27.39 -3.60 18.66
CA LYS A 88 -28.65 -3.27 19.34
C LYS A 88 -29.87 -2.91 18.47
N LYS A 89 -29.82 -2.96 17.15
CA LYS A 89 -31.02 -2.63 16.31
C LYS A 89 -31.39 -3.65 15.23
N LYS A 90 -30.59 -4.68 14.98
CA LYS A 90 -30.93 -5.67 13.95
C LYS A 90 -31.78 -6.82 14.48
N ILE A 91 -31.52 -7.27 15.71
CA ILE A 91 -32.30 -8.35 16.33
C ILE A 91 -33.74 -7.88 16.61
N GLN A 92 -33.94 -6.62 17.02
CA GLN A 92 -35.28 -6.12 17.35
C GLN A 92 -36.15 -5.90 16.10
N ASN A 93 -35.57 -5.44 14.98
CA ASN A 93 -36.31 -5.26 13.73
C ASN A 93 -36.51 -6.57 12.95
N ASP A 94 -35.55 -7.50 13.01
CA ASP A 94 -35.70 -8.82 12.36
C ASP A 94 -36.63 -9.72 13.20
N GLN A 95 -36.68 -9.58 14.53
CA GLN A 95 -37.68 -10.25 15.39
C GLN A 95 -39.07 -9.65 15.25
N GLU A 96 -39.25 -8.33 15.16
CA GLU A 96 -40.59 -7.75 14.93
C GLU A 96 -41.16 -8.07 13.53
N MET A 97 -40.31 -8.42 12.55
CA MET A 97 -40.73 -8.82 11.21
C MET A 97 -40.93 -10.35 11.07
N LEU A 98 -40.27 -11.19 11.88
CA LEU A 98 -40.49 -12.65 11.92
C LEU A 98 -41.46 -13.14 13.01
N GLN A 99 -41.83 -12.31 13.98
CA GLN A 99 -42.73 -12.72 15.08
C GLN A 99 -44.23 -12.55 14.74
N ASN A 100 -44.55 -12.08 13.53
CA ASN A 100 -45.94 -11.96 13.05
C ASN A 100 -46.36 -13.03 12.04
N ASP A 101 -45.44 -13.90 11.59
CA ASP A 101 -45.79 -15.04 10.75
C ASP A 101 -45.27 -16.34 11.41
N PHE A 102 -46.22 -17.17 11.84
CA PHE A 102 -46.08 -18.57 12.29
C PHE A 102 -45.66 -18.85 13.75
N TYR A 103 -46.67 -18.86 14.62
CA TYR A 103 -46.82 -19.89 15.65
C TYR A 103 -47.12 -21.24 14.98
N GLU A 104 -46.21 -22.21 15.05
CA GLU A 104 -46.48 -23.57 15.56
C GLU A 104 -45.25 -24.46 15.44
N GLN A 105 -45.08 -25.30 16.48
CA GLN A 105 -44.29 -26.54 16.50
C GLN A 105 -42.79 -26.47 16.87
N GLN A 106 -42.59 -26.32 18.20
CA GLN A 106 -41.88 -27.28 19.06
C GLN A 106 -40.40 -27.56 18.74
N ASN A 107 -39.48 -26.88 19.43
CA ASN A 107 -38.80 -27.37 20.64
C ASN A 107 -38.34 -28.83 20.54
N ASP A 108 -37.03 -29.02 20.41
CA ASP A 108 -36.24 -29.85 21.35
C ASP A 108 -34.75 -29.81 20.95
N LEU A 109 -33.99 -28.90 21.56
CA LEU A 109 -32.65 -29.17 22.08
C LEU A 109 -32.22 -28.00 22.95
N GLU A 110 -32.32 -28.26 24.25
CA GLU A 110 -31.98 -27.38 25.33
C GLU A 110 -30.54 -26.86 25.27
N LYS A 111 -30.43 -25.56 25.56
CA LYS A 111 -29.51 -24.94 26.51
C LYS A 111 -28.16 -25.64 26.71
N GLN A 112 -27.10 -24.96 26.28
CA GLN A 112 -25.97 -24.66 27.16
C GLN A 112 -25.11 -23.55 26.57
N GLY A 113 -24.70 -22.61 27.45
CA GLY A 113 -23.49 -21.81 27.24
C GLY A 113 -23.70 -20.42 26.64
N GLY A 114 -24.12 -19.47 27.48
CA GLY A 114 -23.90 -18.06 27.22
C GLY A 114 -22.41 -17.77 27.14
N GLN A 115 -21.95 -17.38 25.96
CA GLN A 115 -20.81 -16.50 25.74
C GLN A 115 -21.16 -15.71 24.48
N GLY A 116 -21.33 -14.40 24.63
CA GLY A 116 -21.47 -13.50 23.49
C GLY A 116 -20.25 -13.71 22.59
N GLU A 117 -20.45 -14.45 21.52
CA GLU A 117 -19.45 -14.72 20.51
C GLU A 117 -19.12 -13.36 19.88
N TYR A 118 -18.02 -12.75 20.32
CA TYR A 118 -17.40 -11.62 19.63
C TYR A 118 -17.03 -12.11 18.24
N THR A 119 -17.99 -12.04 17.32
CA THR A 119 -17.77 -12.29 15.90
C THR A 119 -16.58 -11.42 15.51
N SER A 120 -15.48 -12.09 15.16
CA SER A 120 -14.24 -11.48 14.72
C SER A 120 -14.53 -10.40 13.68
N LEU A 121 -14.53 -9.12 14.09
CA LEU A 121 -14.90 -8.04 13.20
C LEU A 121 -13.85 -7.93 12.07
N ALA A 122 -14.29 -8.10 10.83
CA ALA A 122 -13.48 -7.75 9.67
C ALA A 122 -13.12 -6.26 9.74
N ARG A 123 -11.92 -5.87 9.30
CA ARG A 123 -11.59 -4.43 9.20
C ARG A 123 -12.63 -3.76 8.27
N PRO A 124 -13.21 -2.61 8.65
CA PRO A 124 -14.31 -1.98 7.90
C PRO A 124 -13.82 -1.24 6.64
N MET A 125 -13.04 -1.92 5.78
CA MET A 125 -12.35 -1.33 4.64
C MET A 125 -12.48 -2.21 3.40
N GLY A 126 -12.51 -1.58 2.22
CA GLY A 126 -12.60 -2.28 0.95
C GLY A 126 -13.90 -3.06 0.80
N PHE A 127 -13.83 -4.39 0.69
CA PHE A 127 -15.00 -5.23 0.39
C PHE A 127 -15.97 -5.34 1.58
N HIS A 128 -15.43 -5.25 2.80
CA HIS A 128 -16.16 -5.28 4.07
C HIS A 128 -16.34 -3.88 4.67
N THR A 129 -16.41 -2.84 3.82
CA THR A 129 -16.55 -1.45 4.27
C THR A 129 -17.77 -1.24 5.16
N LYS A 130 -17.61 -0.44 6.22
CA LYS A 130 -18.68 0.00 7.13
C LYS A 130 -18.56 1.50 7.38
N ILE A 131 -19.65 2.15 7.80
CA ILE A 131 -19.65 3.58 8.12
C ILE A 131 -18.94 3.71 9.46
N ILE A 132 -17.95 4.59 9.51
CA ILE A 132 -17.18 4.87 10.72
C ILE A 132 -17.86 6.03 11.43
N CYS A 133 -18.23 5.84 12.69
CA CYS A 133 -18.88 6.85 13.52
C CYS A 133 -17.99 7.16 14.73
N PRO A 134 -16.91 7.95 14.56
CA PRO A 134 -16.10 8.40 15.69
C PRO A 134 -16.91 9.37 16.57
N ASN A 135 -16.60 9.42 17.86
CA ASN A 135 -17.07 10.51 18.72
C ASN A 135 -16.25 11.79 18.47
N ALA A 136 -16.71 12.96 18.92
CA ALA A 136 -16.05 14.24 18.65
C ALA A 136 -14.58 14.29 19.10
N LYS A 137 -14.24 13.61 20.21
CA LYS A 137 -12.84 13.51 20.68
C LYS A 137 -12.00 12.64 19.74
N GLN A 138 -12.50 11.48 19.34
CA GLN A 138 -11.85 10.58 18.39
C GLN A 138 -11.66 11.26 17.03
N GLU A 139 -12.67 11.98 16.55
CA GLU A 139 -12.61 12.72 15.29
C GLU A 139 -11.49 13.78 15.31
N SER A 140 -11.40 14.57 16.38
CA SER A 140 -10.30 15.56 16.53
C SER A 140 -8.90 14.92 16.48
N ILE A 141 -8.73 13.72 17.03
CA ILE A 141 -7.45 13.00 17.02
C ILE A 141 -7.14 12.43 15.63
N LEU A 142 -8.14 11.89 14.93
CA LEU A 142 -7.98 11.39 13.57
C LEU A 142 -7.62 12.53 12.62
N ASP A 143 -8.22 13.70 12.81
CA ASP A 143 -7.94 14.89 12.02
C ASP A 143 -6.52 15.42 12.23
N LEU A 144 -5.99 15.33 13.45
CA LEU A 144 -4.60 15.68 13.78
C LEU A 144 -3.58 14.71 13.18
N CYS A 145 -3.99 13.54 12.68
CA CYS A 145 -3.10 12.51 12.12
C CYS A 145 -2.94 12.60 10.59
N VAL A 146 -3.69 13.49 9.94
CA VAL A 146 -3.65 13.71 8.49
C VAL A 146 -3.14 15.11 8.19
N GLU A 147 -2.07 15.17 7.40
CA GLU A 147 -1.48 16.42 6.93
C GLU A 147 -1.53 16.50 5.42
N GLU A 148 -1.38 17.72 4.91
CA GLU A 148 -1.10 17.93 3.50
C GLU A 148 0.33 17.53 3.20
N ALA A 149 0.47 16.72 2.17
CA ALA A 149 1.74 16.42 1.59
C ALA A 149 2.45 17.66 1.08
N SER A 150 3.76 17.67 1.29
CA SER A 150 4.66 18.68 0.74
C SER A 150 4.51 18.79 -0.78
N LEU A 151 4.71 19.99 -1.30
CA LEU A 151 4.75 20.24 -2.74
C LEU A 151 5.81 19.39 -3.43
N ILE A 152 6.97 19.21 -2.78
CA ILE A 152 8.07 18.39 -3.28
C ILE A 152 7.61 16.94 -3.51
N ASP A 153 6.86 16.35 -2.59
CA ASP A 153 6.36 14.99 -2.78
C ASP A 153 5.37 14.89 -3.95
N ARG A 154 4.52 15.92 -4.13
CA ARG A 154 3.55 15.95 -5.24
C ARG A 154 4.30 16.04 -6.58
N PHE A 155 5.24 16.98 -6.71
CA PHE A 155 6.09 17.11 -7.90
C PHE A 155 6.90 15.83 -8.17
N SER A 156 7.48 15.23 -7.13
CA SER A 156 8.23 13.98 -7.23
C SER A 156 7.37 12.84 -7.82
N SER A 157 6.12 12.71 -7.39
CA SER A 157 5.18 11.75 -7.97
C SER A 157 4.81 12.06 -9.43
N LEU A 158 4.69 13.34 -9.80
CA LEU A 158 4.41 13.77 -11.18
C LEU A 158 5.57 13.48 -12.13
N ILE A 159 6.82 13.60 -11.67
CA ILE A 159 8.00 13.21 -12.44
C ILE A 159 7.92 11.73 -12.83
N SER A 160 7.50 10.85 -11.91
CA SER A 160 7.25 9.45 -12.24
C SER A 160 6.17 9.27 -13.29
N ALA A 161 5.04 9.98 -13.20
CA ALA A 161 3.99 9.91 -14.22
C ALA A 161 4.50 10.36 -15.60
N PHE A 162 5.30 11.43 -15.65
CA PHE A 162 5.96 11.88 -16.87
C PHE A 162 6.79 10.74 -17.50
N TYR A 163 7.68 10.11 -16.73
CA TYR A 163 8.51 9.01 -17.24
C TYR A 163 7.73 7.74 -17.60
N ILE A 164 6.59 7.48 -16.94
CA ILE A 164 5.69 6.38 -17.33
C ILE A 164 5.05 6.69 -18.68
N ILE A 165 4.50 7.90 -18.86
CA ILE A 165 3.79 8.30 -20.09
C ILE A 165 4.77 8.39 -21.27
N PHE A 166 5.89 9.08 -21.09
CA PHE A 166 6.96 9.10 -22.10
C PHE A 166 7.45 7.69 -22.37
N GLY A 167 7.63 6.88 -21.32
CA GLY A 167 7.94 5.45 -21.38
C GLY A 167 6.86 4.55 -21.98
N ILE A 168 5.71 5.06 -22.37
CA ILE A 168 4.75 4.35 -23.24
C ILE A 168 4.84 4.92 -24.66
N ALA A 169 4.83 6.25 -24.78
CA ALA A 169 4.76 6.96 -26.06
C ALA A 169 5.88 6.56 -27.01
N GLY A 170 7.15 6.62 -26.61
CA GLY A 170 8.22 6.26 -27.53
C GLY A 170 8.39 4.75 -27.76
N GLY A 171 7.80 3.87 -26.93
CA GLY A 171 7.76 2.44 -27.18
C GLY A 171 6.78 2.16 -28.31
N ILE A 172 5.69 2.94 -28.34
CA ILE A 172 4.77 3.02 -29.47
C ILE A 172 5.47 3.66 -30.69
N THR A 173 6.24 4.74 -30.52
CA THR A 173 6.96 5.37 -31.64
C THR A 173 7.93 4.40 -32.31
N ILE A 174 8.74 3.65 -31.54
CA ILE A 174 9.65 2.62 -32.06
C ILE A 174 8.89 1.49 -32.78
N LEU A 175 7.68 1.19 -32.33
CA LEU A 175 6.83 0.19 -33.01
C LEU A 175 6.41 0.64 -34.41
N PHE A 176 6.17 1.94 -34.61
CA PHE A 176 5.66 2.51 -35.86
C PHE A 176 6.74 3.07 -36.79
N GLU A 177 7.88 3.52 -36.25
CA GLU A 177 9.01 4.03 -37.03
C GLU A 177 10.11 2.97 -37.13
N ASN A 178 10.51 2.65 -38.37
CA ASN A 178 11.43 1.56 -38.75
C ASN A 178 12.40 1.13 -37.62
N PRO A 179 12.16 -0.02 -36.96
CA PRO A 179 12.84 -0.40 -35.72
C PRO A 179 14.35 -0.65 -35.87
N CYS A 180 14.80 -0.88 -37.10
CA CYS A 180 16.20 -1.14 -37.43
C CYS A 180 16.95 0.11 -37.92
N SER A 181 16.28 1.27 -38.04
CA SER A 181 16.91 2.54 -38.46
C SER A 181 17.36 3.41 -37.30
N TYR A 182 17.01 3.02 -36.07
CA TYR A 182 17.33 3.78 -34.87
C TYR A 182 18.81 3.66 -34.51
N ASP A 183 19.50 4.79 -34.59
CA ASP A 183 20.91 4.95 -34.27
C ASP A 183 21.18 4.61 -32.79
N SER A 184 22.42 4.21 -32.52
CA SER A 184 23.03 3.90 -31.23
C SER A 184 22.85 4.97 -30.13
N SER A 185 22.32 6.14 -30.48
CA SER A 185 22.07 7.30 -29.62
C SER A 185 20.79 7.20 -28.78
N TYR A 186 19.80 6.40 -29.19
CA TYR A 186 18.62 6.14 -28.34
C TYR A 186 18.99 5.11 -27.26
N GLN A 187 19.27 5.62 -26.06
CA GLN A 187 19.36 4.81 -24.84
C GLN A 187 18.13 3.90 -24.73
N ASP A 188 18.35 2.66 -24.28
CA ASP A 188 17.30 1.65 -24.17
C ASP A 188 16.05 2.24 -23.49
N TRP A 189 14.91 1.99 -24.13
CA TRP A 189 13.58 2.36 -23.69
C TRP A 189 13.38 2.15 -22.17
N PRO A 190 12.70 3.05 -21.43
CA PRO A 190 12.61 2.94 -19.97
C PRO A 190 11.60 1.88 -19.51
N PHE A 191 11.84 0.61 -19.85
CA PHE A 191 10.98 -0.54 -19.54
C PHE A 191 10.62 -0.64 -18.06
N ILE A 192 11.55 -0.29 -17.18
CA ILE A 192 11.33 -0.29 -15.73
C ILE A 192 10.24 0.72 -15.35
N THR A 193 10.20 1.91 -15.95
CA THR A 193 9.14 2.89 -15.61
C THR A 193 7.81 2.44 -16.16
N THR A 194 7.76 1.93 -17.40
CA THR A 194 6.55 1.37 -18.00
C THR A 194 5.97 0.23 -17.16
N LEU A 195 6.82 -0.60 -16.53
CA LEU A 195 6.40 -1.68 -15.65
C LEU A 195 5.63 -1.17 -14.41
N PHE A 196 5.86 0.08 -13.99
CA PHE A 196 5.13 0.74 -12.91
C PHE A 196 3.86 1.48 -13.36
N ILE A 197 3.38 1.28 -14.60
CA ILE A 197 2.14 1.90 -15.10
C ILE A 197 0.92 1.67 -14.18
N TRP A 198 0.86 0.52 -13.50
CA TRP A 198 -0.20 0.20 -12.53
C TRP A 198 -0.26 1.16 -11.34
N THR A 199 0.78 1.97 -11.11
CA THR A 199 0.88 2.95 -10.02
C THR A 199 0.27 4.31 -10.37
N LEU A 200 -0.13 4.54 -11.63
CA LEU A 200 -0.76 5.79 -12.06
C LEU A 200 -1.94 6.22 -11.16
N PRO A 201 -2.85 5.34 -10.70
CA PRO A 201 -3.91 5.74 -9.76
C PRO A 201 -3.36 6.32 -8.45
N VAL A 202 -2.25 5.77 -7.94
CA VAL A 202 -1.59 6.27 -6.72
C VAL A 202 -1.04 7.67 -6.96
N ILE A 203 -0.35 7.88 -8.08
CA ILE A 203 0.21 9.19 -8.44
C ILE A 203 -0.90 10.22 -8.61
N THR A 204 -1.96 9.88 -9.35
CA THR A 204 -3.11 10.76 -9.55
C THR A 204 -3.76 11.12 -8.22
N PHE A 205 -4.03 10.14 -7.36
CA PHE A 205 -4.61 10.41 -6.04
C PHE A 205 -3.68 11.30 -5.21
N ARG A 206 -2.38 11.00 -5.22
CA ARG A 206 -1.37 11.74 -4.44
C ARG A 206 -1.16 13.17 -4.94
N SER A 207 -1.28 13.41 -6.24
CA SER A 207 -1.14 14.73 -6.86
C SER A 207 -2.37 15.60 -6.66
N TYR A 208 -3.58 15.06 -6.88
CA TYR A 208 -4.82 15.84 -6.80
C TYR A 208 -5.28 16.09 -5.36
N TYR A 209 -5.28 15.06 -4.51
CA TYR A 209 -5.81 15.20 -3.16
C TYR A 209 -4.77 15.63 -2.15
N GLY A 210 -3.51 15.23 -2.34
CA GLY A 210 -2.39 15.73 -1.57
C GLY A 210 -2.44 15.45 -0.06
N ARG A 211 -3.32 14.58 0.45
CA ARG A 211 -3.38 14.25 1.88
C ARG A 211 -2.58 12.99 2.19
N VAL A 212 -1.91 12.98 3.34
CA VAL A 212 -1.13 11.84 3.82
C VAL A 212 -1.33 11.66 5.31
N VAL A 213 -1.46 10.41 5.75
CA VAL A 213 -1.41 10.07 7.17
C VAL A 213 0.06 10.07 7.58
N PHE A 214 0.46 11.00 8.44
CA PHE A 214 1.86 11.09 8.90
C PHE A 214 2.06 10.35 10.22
N ARG A 215 1.00 10.15 11.00
CA ARG A 215 1.03 9.47 12.31
C ARG A 215 -0.19 8.58 12.51
N ILE A 216 -0.01 7.47 13.21
CA ILE A 216 -1.13 6.66 13.71
C ILE A 216 -1.37 7.05 15.17
N PRO A 217 -2.63 7.19 15.62
CA PRO A 217 -2.94 7.33 17.04
C PRO A 217 -2.31 6.15 17.80
N LYS A 218 -1.28 6.41 18.62
CA LYS A 218 -0.55 5.34 19.32
C LYS A 218 -1.39 4.83 20.49
N ARG A 219 -1.44 3.51 20.63
CA ARG A 219 -1.78 2.84 21.89
C ARG A 219 -0.67 3.15 22.89
N GLU A 220 -0.80 4.20 23.68
CA GLU A 220 -0.03 4.28 24.92
C GLU A 220 -0.60 3.22 25.86
N ILE A 221 0.02 2.04 25.86
CA ILE A 221 -0.11 1.13 26.99
C ILE A 221 0.64 1.83 28.12
N ASN A 222 -0.10 2.50 29.00
CA ASN A 222 0.40 2.94 30.29
C ASN A 222 0.72 1.69 31.13
N MET A 223 1.89 1.11 30.92
CA MET A 223 2.54 0.17 31.86
C MET A 223 3.52 0.89 32.80
N ASN A 224 3.49 2.22 32.85
CA ASN A 224 4.28 3.02 33.80
C ASN A 224 3.42 3.68 34.89
N LEU A 225 2.10 3.48 34.88
CA LEU A 225 1.20 3.97 35.94
C LEU A 225 0.91 2.93 37.03
N MET A 226 1.35 1.68 36.85
CA MET A 226 1.25 0.63 37.87
C MET A 226 2.56 0.45 38.68
N SER A 227 3.70 0.97 38.19
CA SER A 227 4.94 1.07 38.97
C SER A 227 4.90 2.27 39.92
N ASN A 228 4.33 3.39 39.49
CA ASN A 228 4.33 4.63 40.29
C ASN A 228 3.21 4.66 41.34
N SER A 229 2.22 3.76 41.29
CA SER A 229 1.19 3.61 42.33
C SER A 229 1.64 2.72 43.49
N LEU A 230 2.76 1.99 43.34
CA LEU A 230 3.39 1.22 44.42
C LEU A 230 4.54 1.98 45.11
N GLU A 231 5.03 3.06 44.50
CA GLU A 231 6.18 3.82 45.02
C GLU A 231 5.78 5.15 45.69
N ASN A 232 4.56 5.66 45.46
CA ASN A 232 4.12 6.97 45.97
C ASN A 232 3.27 6.95 47.24
N ASN A 233 3.24 5.85 47.99
CA ASN A 233 2.59 5.80 49.32
C ASN A 233 3.51 6.21 50.48
N HIS A 234 4.69 6.76 50.20
CA HIS A 234 5.51 7.44 51.19
C HIS A 234 6.02 8.77 50.63
N ILE A 235 5.33 9.86 50.98
CA ILE A 235 5.87 11.12 51.53
C ILE A 235 4.73 12.14 51.51
N ASN A 236 4.27 12.49 52.71
CA ASN A 236 3.39 13.60 52.96
C ASN A 236 4.15 14.94 52.92
N GLU A 237 3.38 16.01 52.72
CA GLU A 237 3.50 17.32 53.39
C GLU A 237 4.42 18.42 52.82
N ILE A 238 3.75 19.49 52.30
CA ILE A 238 3.85 20.92 52.71
C ILE A 238 3.92 21.94 51.55
N SER A 239 2.98 22.90 51.65
CA SER A 239 2.97 24.31 51.23
C SER A 239 2.59 24.73 49.81
N GLU A 240 1.50 25.51 49.80
CA GLU A 240 1.05 26.49 48.81
C GLU A 240 2.10 27.57 48.52
N THR A 241 2.08 28.20 47.32
CA THR A 241 1.89 29.66 47.10
C THR A 241 2.06 30.04 45.60
N SER A 242 0.94 30.43 44.98
CA SER A 242 0.69 31.46 43.96
C SER A 242 1.57 31.72 42.70
N VAL A 243 0.89 31.64 41.54
CA VAL A 243 0.66 32.72 40.53
C VAL A 243 1.76 33.08 39.49
N LYS A 244 1.36 32.84 38.22
CA LYS A 244 1.69 33.50 36.93
C LYS A 244 3.10 33.35 36.35
N VAL A 245 3.20 32.60 35.24
CA VAL A 245 3.36 33.16 33.87
C VAL A 245 2.69 32.20 32.87
N LEU A 246 1.68 32.70 32.16
CA LEU A 246 1.08 32.09 30.97
C LEU A 246 1.80 32.66 29.74
N ASN A 247 2.25 31.78 28.83
CA ASN A 247 2.57 31.95 27.39
C ASN A 247 3.51 30.79 26.98
N THR A 248 3.37 29.96 25.94
CA THR A 248 2.40 29.73 24.87
C THR A 248 2.77 28.35 24.26
N GLU A 249 1.77 27.54 23.87
CA GLU A 249 1.83 26.41 22.91
C GLU A 249 2.71 25.16 23.18
N ASN A 250 2.11 24.11 23.77
CA ASN A 250 1.60 22.94 23.03
C ASN A 250 0.87 22.00 24.01
N PRO A 251 -0.46 21.79 23.92
CA PRO A 251 -1.16 20.97 24.89
C PRO A 251 -0.88 19.49 24.61
N ASN A 252 -0.33 18.81 25.62
CA ASN A 252 -0.32 17.36 25.71
C ASN A 252 -1.77 16.85 25.71
N VAL A 253 -2.35 16.67 24.52
CA VAL A 253 -3.55 15.85 24.34
C VAL A 253 -3.07 14.40 24.42
N PRO A 254 -3.49 13.62 25.44
CA PRO A 254 -3.08 12.22 25.53
C PRO A 254 -3.58 11.48 24.29
N LEU A 255 -2.64 11.02 23.47
CA LEU A 255 -2.88 10.39 22.16
C LEU A 255 -3.48 8.96 22.29
N SER A 256 -3.91 8.58 23.50
CA SER A 256 -4.24 7.23 23.94
C SER A 256 -5.73 6.85 23.84
N LEU A 257 -6.57 7.71 23.25
CA LEU A 257 -8.04 7.54 23.26
C LEU A 257 -8.61 6.49 22.29
N ILE A 258 -7.87 6.04 21.27
CA ILE A 258 -8.34 5.00 20.34
C ILE A 258 -7.59 3.70 20.65
N SER A 259 -8.22 2.83 21.43
CA SER A 259 -7.67 1.55 21.88
C SER A 259 -8.79 0.50 21.94
N ASN A 260 -8.44 -0.73 22.33
CA ASN A 260 -9.43 -1.79 22.56
C ASN A 260 -10.44 -1.42 23.67
N GLU A 261 -10.09 -0.45 24.53
CA GLU A 261 -10.94 0.03 25.63
C GLU A 261 -11.91 1.14 25.19
N ASN A 262 -11.62 1.82 24.07
CA ASN A 262 -12.49 2.82 23.45
C ASN A 262 -12.54 2.62 21.93
N PRO A 263 -13.17 1.52 21.46
CA PRO A 263 -13.24 1.21 20.04
C PRO A 263 -14.16 2.21 19.31
N ILE A 264 -13.94 2.35 18.01
CA ILE A 264 -14.74 3.22 17.13
C ILE A 264 -16.00 2.47 16.71
N LYS A 265 -17.16 3.11 16.86
CA LYS A 265 -18.43 2.55 16.44
C LYS A 265 -18.51 2.47 14.91
N VAL A 266 -18.93 1.32 14.40
CA VAL A 266 -19.22 1.14 12.97
C VAL A 266 -20.68 0.77 12.74
N LYS A 267 -21.22 1.22 11.60
CA LYS A 267 -22.60 0.94 11.15
C LYS A 267 -22.60 0.35 9.73
N PRO A 268 -23.61 -0.45 9.33
CA PRO A 268 -23.74 -0.88 7.95
C PRO A 268 -23.84 0.32 7.00
N LEU A 269 -23.24 0.18 5.80
CA LEU A 269 -23.39 1.15 4.72
C LEU A 269 -24.75 1.00 4.05
N ASP A 270 -25.25 2.10 3.49
CA ASP A 270 -26.28 2.04 2.48
C ASP A 270 -25.81 1.21 1.26
N TYR A 271 -26.75 0.49 0.65
CA TYR A 271 -26.48 -0.45 -0.43
C TYR A 271 -25.82 0.22 -1.65
N SER A 272 -26.26 1.43 -2.00
CA SER A 272 -25.72 2.19 -3.14
C SER A 272 -24.23 2.51 -2.98
N ILE A 273 -23.84 2.96 -1.78
CA ILE A 273 -22.46 3.31 -1.43
C ILE A 273 -21.61 2.05 -1.29
N LEU A 274 -22.17 0.98 -0.70
CA LEU A 274 -21.52 -0.32 -0.58
C LEU A 274 -21.17 -0.91 -1.96
N TYR A 275 -22.10 -0.86 -2.90
CA TYR A 275 -21.88 -1.30 -4.28
C TYR A 275 -20.73 -0.53 -4.94
N LYS A 276 -20.71 0.81 -4.80
CA LYS A 276 -19.63 1.67 -5.32
C LYS A 276 -18.26 1.29 -4.74
N LYS A 277 -18.18 1.05 -3.43
CA LYS A 277 -16.94 0.64 -2.75
C LYS A 277 -16.47 -0.74 -3.17
N ARG A 278 -17.37 -1.72 -3.31
CA ARG A 278 -17.03 -3.06 -3.83
C ARG A 278 -16.56 -3.00 -5.27
N ARG A 279 -17.22 -2.21 -6.12
CA ARG A 279 -16.80 -1.97 -7.50
C ARG A 279 -15.38 -1.40 -7.55
N ASN A 280 -15.04 -0.44 -6.69
CA ASN A 280 -13.67 0.09 -6.62
C ASN A 280 -12.64 -1.00 -6.26
N VAL A 281 -12.98 -1.96 -5.40
CA VAL A 281 -12.09 -3.09 -5.07
C VAL A 281 -11.87 -3.97 -6.29
N ILE A 282 -12.92 -4.26 -7.07
CA ILE A 282 -12.82 -5.02 -8.32
C ILE A 282 -11.99 -4.26 -9.36
N ILE A 283 -12.20 -2.96 -9.54
CA ILE A 283 -11.39 -2.12 -10.42
C ILE A 283 -9.92 -2.14 -9.96
N THR A 284 -9.67 -2.04 -8.65
CA THR A 284 -8.32 -2.13 -8.08
C THR A 284 -7.66 -3.46 -8.42
N LEU A 285 -8.41 -4.56 -8.32
CA LEU A 285 -7.94 -5.89 -8.72
C LEU A 285 -7.55 -5.90 -10.20
N LEU A 286 -8.44 -5.45 -11.09
CA LEU A 286 -8.19 -5.41 -12.54
C LEU A 286 -6.95 -4.57 -12.89
N ILE A 287 -6.81 -3.39 -12.29
CA ILE A 287 -5.63 -2.51 -12.46
C ILE A 287 -4.35 -3.24 -12.00
N SER A 288 -4.41 -3.88 -10.83
CA SER A 288 -3.27 -4.56 -10.22
C SER A 288 -2.81 -5.81 -10.96
N THR A 289 -3.68 -6.44 -11.77
CA THR A 289 -3.39 -7.68 -12.50
C THR A 289 -3.14 -7.46 -13.99
N THR A 290 -3.68 -6.41 -14.60
CA THR A 290 -3.62 -6.24 -16.07
C THR A 290 -2.65 -5.15 -16.51
N LEU A 291 -2.58 -4.01 -15.83
CA LEU A 291 -1.86 -2.85 -16.37
C LEU A 291 -0.37 -3.08 -16.54
N HIS A 292 0.28 -3.80 -15.63
CA HIS A 292 1.71 -4.10 -15.77
C HIS A 292 2.02 -5.03 -16.96
N TRP A 293 1.04 -5.77 -17.51
CA TRP A 293 1.27 -6.58 -18.73
C TRP A 293 1.44 -5.73 -19.99
N ILE A 294 1.02 -4.46 -19.97
CA ILE A 294 1.26 -3.53 -21.08
C ILE A 294 2.75 -3.43 -21.38
N SER A 295 3.63 -3.45 -20.35
CA SER A 295 5.08 -3.43 -20.58
C SER A 295 5.59 -4.70 -21.25
N VAL A 296 4.96 -5.86 -20.98
CA VAL A 296 5.30 -7.13 -21.64
C VAL A 296 4.90 -7.11 -23.10
N ILE A 297 3.68 -6.61 -23.40
CA ILE A 297 3.18 -6.48 -24.78
C ILE A 297 4.07 -5.54 -25.58
N ILE A 298 4.37 -4.35 -25.04
CA ILE A 298 5.27 -3.39 -25.70
C ILE A 298 6.65 -4.02 -25.92
N ALA A 299 7.24 -4.66 -24.90
CA ALA A 299 8.54 -5.31 -25.03
C ALA A 299 8.53 -6.48 -26.03
N TYR A 300 7.42 -7.20 -26.17
CA TYR A 300 7.28 -8.28 -27.13
C TYR A 300 7.16 -7.76 -28.57
N LEU A 301 6.40 -6.68 -28.76
CA LEU A 301 6.14 -6.09 -30.07
C LEU A 301 7.28 -5.18 -30.56
N THR A 302 8.23 -4.80 -29.70
CA THR A 302 9.37 -3.95 -30.08
C THR A 302 10.54 -4.83 -30.57
N PRO A 303 10.79 -4.96 -31.88
CA PRO A 303 12.00 -5.60 -32.41
C PRO A 303 13.27 -4.76 -32.13
N PRO A 304 14.50 -5.33 -32.24
CA PRO A 304 14.86 -6.69 -32.73
C PRO A 304 14.69 -7.85 -31.73
N VAL A 305 14.96 -9.09 -32.17
CA VAL A 305 14.73 -10.38 -31.45
C VAL A 305 15.33 -10.46 -30.02
N ALA A 306 16.35 -9.65 -29.70
CA ALA A 306 16.87 -9.48 -28.34
C ALA A 306 15.79 -9.07 -27.30
N PHE A 307 14.67 -8.51 -27.77
CA PHE A 307 13.56 -8.07 -26.94
C PHE A 307 12.63 -9.22 -26.51
N LEU A 308 12.66 -10.39 -27.16
CA LEU A 308 11.94 -11.58 -26.69
C LEU A 308 12.44 -12.04 -25.31
N CYS A 309 13.75 -11.94 -25.06
CA CYS A 309 14.31 -12.23 -23.75
C CYS A 309 13.86 -11.22 -22.69
N ARG A 310 13.71 -9.95 -23.09
CA ARG A 310 13.18 -8.88 -22.22
C ARG A 310 11.72 -9.12 -21.87
N SER A 311 10.87 -9.42 -22.85
CA SER A 311 9.45 -9.71 -22.61
C SER A 311 9.26 -10.95 -21.75
N ARG A 312 10.07 -12.01 -21.96
CA ARG A 312 10.12 -13.17 -21.06
C ARG A 312 10.53 -12.78 -19.64
N TYR A 313 11.57 -11.98 -19.48
CA TYR A 313 11.99 -11.50 -18.16
C TYR A 313 10.87 -10.72 -17.45
N LEU A 314 10.26 -9.76 -18.14
CA LEU A 314 9.15 -8.95 -17.62
C LEU A 314 7.93 -9.82 -17.31
N SER A 315 7.66 -10.87 -18.09
CA SER A 315 6.55 -11.79 -17.82
C SER A 315 6.70 -12.53 -16.49
N ILE A 316 7.93 -12.83 -16.04
CA ILE A 316 8.19 -13.43 -14.72
C ILE A 316 7.74 -12.48 -13.61
N ILE A 317 8.14 -11.21 -13.69
CA ILE A 317 7.72 -10.17 -12.73
C ILE A 317 6.19 -9.99 -12.75
N CYS A 318 5.61 -9.87 -13.94
CA CYS A 318 4.17 -9.68 -14.12
C CYS A 318 3.36 -10.88 -13.59
N THR A 319 3.87 -12.09 -13.76
CA THR A 319 3.23 -13.31 -13.24
C THR A 319 3.20 -13.31 -11.71
N ILE A 320 4.33 -12.99 -11.06
CA ILE A 320 4.41 -12.87 -9.60
C ILE A 320 3.39 -11.84 -9.08
N TRP A 321 3.33 -10.67 -9.72
CA TRP A 321 2.36 -9.62 -9.38
C TRP A 321 0.91 -10.04 -9.57
N THR A 322 0.60 -10.70 -10.70
CA THR A 322 -0.76 -11.18 -11.01
C THR A 322 -1.22 -12.19 -9.96
N VAL A 323 -0.41 -13.23 -9.72
CA VAL A 323 -0.74 -14.31 -8.77
C VAL A 323 -0.90 -13.75 -7.35
N ASN A 324 0.05 -12.92 -6.89
CA ASN A 324 -0.03 -12.35 -5.54
C ASN A 324 -1.22 -11.40 -5.38
N SER A 325 -1.57 -10.63 -6.42
CA SER A 325 -2.73 -9.74 -6.40
C SER A 325 -4.05 -10.51 -6.34
N LEU A 326 -4.17 -11.61 -7.11
CA LEU A 326 -5.33 -12.51 -7.05
C LEU A 326 -5.48 -13.16 -5.67
N ILE A 327 -4.40 -13.72 -5.12
CA ILE A 327 -4.40 -14.33 -3.79
C ILE A 327 -4.81 -13.29 -2.73
N ALA A 328 -4.22 -12.10 -2.77
CA ALA A 328 -4.55 -11.04 -1.82
C ALA A 328 -6.01 -10.60 -1.92
N ALA A 329 -6.57 -10.50 -3.12
CA ALA A 329 -7.97 -10.16 -3.33
C ALA A 329 -8.93 -11.25 -2.85
N ILE A 330 -8.62 -12.52 -3.11
CA ILE A 330 -9.42 -13.66 -2.61
C ILE A 330 -9.45 -13.64 -1.08
N LEU A 331 -8.28 -13.47 -0.44
CA LEU A 331 -8.20 -13.38 1.03
C LEU A 331 -8.96 -12.18 1.58
N HIS A 332 -8.90 -11.04 0.89
CA HIS A 332 -9.60 -9.81 1.26
C HIS A 332 -11.12 -9.95 1.14
N ILE A 333 -11.63 -10.62 0.11
CA ILE A 333 -13.07 -10.85 -0.11
C ILE A 333 -13.61 -11.93 0.84
N LYS A 334 -12.84 -13.00 1.07
CA LYS A 334 -13.23 -14.12 1.94
C LYS A 334 -13.02 -13.79 3.44
N ASN A 335 -12.47 -12.62 3.77
CA ASN A 335 -12.08 -12.24 5.13
C ASN A 335 -11.25 -13.32 5.86
N THR A 336 -10.38 -14.03 5.13
CA THR A 336 -9.64 -15.16 5.70
C THR A 336 -8.40 -14.65 6.43
N ARG A 337 -8.18 -15.10 7.68
CA ARG A 337 -7.09 -14.62 8.56
C ARG A 337 -5.69 -15.13 8.22
N ILE A 338 -5.47 -15.77 7.07
CA ILE A 338 -4.14 -16.28 6.70
C ILE A 338 -3.18 -15.09 6.51
N ASN A 339 -2.15 -15.02 7.35
CA ASN A 339 -1.20 -13.92 7.33
C ASN A 339 -0.13 -14.10 6.25
N LEU A 340 -0.50 -13.88 4.98
CA LEU A 340 0.43 -13.91 3.85
C LEU A 340 1.30 -12.64 3.73
N LYS A 341 1.28 -11.73 4.71
CA LYS A 341 2.13 -10.54 4.67
C LYS A 341 3.63 -10.87 4.66
N ILE A 342 4.03 -11.99 5.28
CA ILE A 342 5.43 -12.46 5.21
C ILE A 342 5.76 -12.91 3.78
N TRP A 343 4.89 -13.71 3.16
CA TRP A 343 5.03 -14.16 1.78
C TRP A 343 5.13 -13.00 0.79
N PHE A 344 4.20 -12.06 0.85
CA PHE A 344 4.22 -10.89 -0.04
C PHE A 344 5.46 -10.04 0.14
N ARG A 345 5.98 -9.89 1.37
CA ARG A 345 7.26 -9.20 1.61
C ARG A 345 8.44 -9.94 0.98
N PHE A 346 8.47 -11.26 1.10
CA PHE A 346 9.49 -12.09 0.46
C PHE A 346 9.44 -11.97 -1.07
N CYS A 347 8.25 -12.06 -1.68
CA CYS A 347 8.09 -11.78 -3.11
C CYS A 347 8.54 -10.37 -3.48
N GLY A 348 8.27 -9.36 -2.65
CA GLY A 348 8.74 -7.99 -2.89
C GLY A 348 10.26 -7.86 -2.92
N ILE A 349 10.97 -8.60 -2.05
CA ILE A 349 12.43 -8.66 -2.09
C ILE A 349 12.91 -9.31 -3.39
N ILE A 350 12.28 -10.42 -3.81
CA ILE A 350 12.59 -11.08 -5.08
C ILE A 350 12.36 -10.11 -6.25
N ILE A 351 11.22 -9.41 -6.29
CA ILE A 351 10.95 -8.41 -7.32
C ILE A 351 11.99 -7.30 -7.30
N GLY A 352 12.38 -6.80 -6.12
CA GLY A 352 13.43 -5.80 -6.00
C GLY A 352 14.75 -6.27 -6.62
N ILE A 353 15.16 -7.52 -6.36
CA ILE A 353 16.36 -8.12 -6.96
C ILE A 353 16.20 -8.24 -8.49
N LEU A 354 15.04 -8.71 -8.97
CA LEU A 354 14.76 -8.84 -10.39
C LEU A 354 14.79 -7.48 -11.10
N LEU A 355 14.27 -6.42 -10.50
CA LEU A 355 14.33 -5.06 -11.06
C LEU A 355 15.76 -4.55 -11.15
N ILE A 356 16.60 -4.81 -10.14
CA ILE A 356 18.02 -4.45 -10.16
C ILE A 356 18.75 -5.20 -11.28
N VAL A 357 18.55 -6.52 -11.36
CA VAL A 357 19.15 -7.35 -12.42
C VAL A 357 18.68 -6.89 -13.79
N PHE A 358 17.40 -6.57 -13.95
CA PHE A 358 16.86 -6.06 -15.22
C PHE A 358 17.46 -4.70 -15.59
N GLY A 359 17.67 -3.80 -14.62
CA GLY A 359 18.35 -2.53 -14.85
C GLY A 359 19.81 -2.71 -15.31
N LEU A 360 20.53 -3.65 -14.69
CA LEU A 360 21.88 -4.02 -15.11
C LEU A 360 21.89 -4.61 -16.53
N LEU A 361 20.95 -5.52 -16.83
CA LEU A 361 20.82 -6.11 -18.17
C LEU A 361 20.42 -5.09 -19.25
N THR A 362 19.66 -4.06 -18.88
CA THR A 362 19.31 -2.94 -19.78
C THR A 362 20.54 -2.06 -20.05
N THR A 363 21.38 -1.84 -19.03
CA THR A 363 22.62 -1.07 -19.18
C THR A 363 23.67 -1.83 -20.00
N TYR A 364 23.77 -3.15 -19.79
CA TYR A 364 24.76 -4.01 -20.40
C TYR A 364 24.14 -4.99 -21.39
N LYS A 365 23.86 -4.51 -22.61
CA LYS A 365 23.24 -5.31 -23.67
C LYS A 365 23.96 -6.65 -23.93
N SER A 366 25.29 -6.67 -23.82
CA SER A 366 26.10 -7.87 -24.02
C SER A 366 25.79 -9.01 -23.03
N TRP A 367 25.27 -8.69 -21.85
CA TRP A 367 24.93 -9.68 -20.83
C TRP A 367 23.70 -10.50 -21.22
N TRP A 368 22.80 -9.95 -22.04
CA TRP A 368 21.69 -10.74 -22.61
C TRP A 368 22.21 -11.91 -23.45
N TYR A 369 23.29 -11.69 -24.21
CA TYR A 369 23.89 -12.74 -25.05
C TYR A 369 24.52 -13.86 -24.23
N ALA A 370 25.09 -13.52 -23.07
CA ALA A 370 25.66 -14.50 -22.15
C ALA A 370 24.59 -15.39 -21.50
N ILE A 371 23.37 -14.86 -21.30
CA ILE A 371 22.25 -15.62 -20.73
C ILE A 371 21.68 -16.60 -21.75
N SER A 372 21.50 -16.18 -23.01
CA SER A 372 21.06 -17.08 -24.06
C SER A 372 21.48 -16.58 -25.45
N PRO A 373 21.99 -17.47 -26.32
CA PRO A 373 22.31 -17.11 -27.71
C PRO A 373 21.06 -16.69 -28.50
N LEU A 374 19.86 -17.12 -28.06
CA LEU A 374 18.57 -16.68 -28.63
C LEU A 374 18.28 -15.18 -28.39
N CYS A 375 18.99 -14.55 -27.48
CA CYS A 375 18.88 -13.10 -27.23
C CYS A 375 19.77 -12.27 -28.17
N ARG A 376 20.46 -12.88 -29.13
CA ARG A 376 21.24 -12.16 -30.14
C ARG A 376 20.25 -11.46 -31.08
N GLY A 377 20.13 -10.14 -30.96
CA GLY A 377 19.25 -9.35 -31.81
C GLY A 377 19.79 -9.34 -33.24
N THR A 378 19.04 -9.91 -34.17
CA THR A 378 19.24 -9.72 -35.61
C THR A 378 18.27 -8.62 -36.06
N CYS A 379 18.82 -7.56 -36.63
CA CYS A 379 18.10 -6.65 -37.51
C CYS A 379 18.37 -7.14 -38.93
N GLU A 380 17.87 -8.33 -39.28
CA GLU A 380 17.92 -8.84 -40.66
C GLU A 380 16.54 -8.72 -41.30
#